data_AF-A0A1A8UMG7-F1
#
_entry.id   AF-A0A1A8UMG7-F1
#
_cell.length_a   1.000
_cell.length_b   1.000
_cell.length_c   1.000
_cell.angle_alpha   90.00
_cell.angle_beta   90.00
_cell.angle_gamma   90.00
#
_symmetry.space_group_name_H-M   'P 1'
#
loop_
_entity.id
_entity.type
_entity.pdbx_description
1 polymer ?
#
loop_
_entity_poly.entity_id
_entity_poly.type
_entity_poly.pdbx_seq_one_letter_code
_entity_poly.pdbx_strand_id
1 'polypeptide(L)'
;STIVFSLGCFPSQADLHQIIAEVEEGSSGYVHLDTFLPVMTKVLLEHRFPPIPVEHILRAFEVLDKENKGHLEEGELTKYMTEEGEPFTNKEMEE
;
A
#
# COMPACT_ATOMS: atom_id res chain seq x y z
N SER A 1 8.09 4.92 4.76
CA SER A 1 6.82 4.46 5.38
C SER A 1 5.82 5.60 5.52
N THR A 2 4.65 5.47 4.90
CA THR A 2 3.53 6.43 5.01
C THR A 2 2.84 6.31 6.36
N ILE A 3 2.43 7.44 6.96
CA ILE A 3 1.73 7.49 8.27
C ILE A 3 0.46 6.63 8.26
N VAL A 4 -0.27 6.60 7.14
CA VAL A 4 -1.51 5.83 7.00
C VAL A 4 -1.31 4.32 7.19
N PHE A 5 -0.22 3.76 6.65
CA PHE A 5 0.13 2.34 6.87
C PHE A 5 0.46 2.06 8.34
N SER A 6 1.09 3.02 9.03
CA SER A 6 1.42 2.88 10.45
C SER A 6 0.17 2.87 11.35
N LEU A 7 -0.96 3.37 10.84
CA LEU A 7 -2.28 3.30 11.50
C LEU A 7 -3.02 1.98 11.21
N GLY A 8 -2.39 1.02 10.53
CA GLY A 8 -2.99 -0.27 10.17
C GLY A 8 -3.98 -0.18 9.00
N CYS A 9 -3.97 0.93 8.26
CA CYS A 9 -4.80 1.13 7.07
C CYS A 9 -4.00 0.78 5.82
N PHE A 10 -4.63 0.09 4.85
CA PHE A 10 -4.00 -0.34 3.60
C PHE A 10 -4.71 0.22 2.37
N PRO A 11 -4.72 1.56 2.18
CA PRO A 11 -5.35 2.19 1.02
C PRO A 11 -4.59 1.91 -0.27
N SER A 12 -5.29 1.96 -1.42
CA SER A 12 -4.64 2.00 -2.73
C SER A 12 -3.97 3.36 -2.98
N GLN A 13 -3.17 3.47 -4.05
CA GLN A 13 -2.61 4.75 -4.48
C GLN A 13 -3.72 5.78 -4.79
N ALA A 14 -4.82 5.38 -5.42
CA ALA A 14 -5.94 6.26 -5.71
C ALA A 14 -6.61 6.77 -4.42
N ASP A 15 -6.79 5.87 -3.43
CA ASP A 15 -7.34 6.23 -2.13
C ASP A 15 -6.42 7.21 -1.38
N LEU A 16 -5.10 7.01 -1.44
CA LEU A 16 -4.13 7.93 -0.83
C LEU A 16 -4.22 9.32 -1.46
N HIS A 17 -4.31 9.42 -2.79
CA HIS A 17 -4.50 10.71 -3.46
C HIS A 17 -5.80 11.38 -3.01
N GLN A 18 -6.88 10.62 -2.82
CA GLN A 18 -8.13 11.16 -2.31
C GLN A 18 -8.01 11.66 -0.87
N ILE A 19 -7.36 10.89 0.01
CA ILE A 19 -7.11 11.32 1.40
C ILE A 19 -6.29 12.61 1.40
N ILE A 20 -5.22 12.68 0.60
CA ILE A 20 -4.37 13.87 0.47
C ILE A 20 -5.20 15.07 0.01
N ALA A 21 -6.02 14.92 -1.02
CA ALA A 21 -6.88 15.99 -1.52
C ALA A 21 -7.95 16.45 -0.49
N GLU A 22 -8.32 15.60 0.46
CA GLU A 22 -9.26 15.95 1.54
C GLU A 22 -8.58 16.69 2.71
N VAL A 23 -7.31 16.37 3.01
CA VAL A 23 -6.57 16.94 4.16
C VAL A 23 -5.65 18.10 3.80
N GLU A 24 -5.25 18.23 2.54
CA GLU A 24 -4.36 19.28 2.07
C GLU A 24 -5.12 20.60 1.84
N GLU A 25 -4.66 21.66 2.49
CA GLU A 25 -5.17 23.00 2.22
C GLU A 25 -4.41 23.61 1.04
N GLY A 26 -5.11 23.75 -0.09
CA GLY A 26 -4.52 24.25 -1.34
C GLY A 26 -3.65 23.19 -2.02
N SER A 27 -2.51 23.62 -2.56
CA SER A 27 -1.51 22.75 -3.22
C SER A 27 -0.12 23.03 -2.66
N SER A 28 -0.04 23.04 -1.33
CA SER A 28 1.16 23.39 -0.56
C SER A 28 2.17 22.25 -0.48
N GLY A 29 1.73 21.00 -0.68
CA GLY A 29 2.47 19.78 -0.40
C GLY A 29 2.55 19.43 1.08
N TYR A 30 1.88 20.20 1.96
CA TYR A 30 1.89 19.99 3.40
C TYR A 30 0.48 19.77 3.94
N VAL A 31 0.38 18.89 4.93
CA VAL A 31 -0.87 18.58 5.63
C VAL A 31 -0.74 19.03 7.08
N HIS A 32 -1.67 19.85 7.55
CA HIS A 32 -1.74 20.25 8.94
C HIS A 32 -2.37 19.13 9.79
N LEU A 33 -1.89 18.97 11.02
CA LEU A 33 -2.43 17.94 11.92
C LEU A 33 -3.92 18.15 12.19
N ASP A 34 -4.36 19.41 12.28
CA ASP A 34 -5.75 19.77 12.56
C ASP A 34 -6.71 19.38 11.42
N THR A 35 -6.24 19.29 10.17
CA THR A 35 -7.03 18.79 9.03
C THR A 35 -6.91 17.28 8.87
N PHE A 36 -5.76 16.70 9.19
CA PHE A 36 -5.51 15.26 9.13
C PHE A 36 -6.32 14.47 10.16
N LEU A 37 -6.34 14.92 11.42
CA LEU A 37 -6.93 14.17 12.53
C LEU A 37 -8.42 13.85 12.32
N PRO A 38 -9.29 14.80 11.91
CA PRO A 38 -10.70 14.49 11.69
C PRO A 38 -10.92 13.43 10.60
N VAL A 39 -10.20 13.54 9.48
CA VAL A 39 -10.31 12.61 8.34
C VAL A 39 -9.85 11.22 8.75
N MET A 40 -8.67 11.09 9.35
CA MET A 40 -8.17 9.78 9.77
C MET A 40 -8.94 9.18 10.93
N THR A 41 -9.47 10.00 11.84
CA THR A 41 -10.38 9.52 12.90
C THR A 41 -11.60 8.86 12.28
N LYS A 42 -12.20 9.48 11.26
CA LYS A 42 -13.33 8.91 10.54
C LYS A 42 -12.95 7.61 9.83
N VAL A 43 -11.82 7.58 9.12
CA VAL A 43 -11.31 6.37 8.45
C VAL A 43 -11.19 5.20 9.44
N LEU A 44 -10.61 5.44 10.61
CA LEU A 44 -10.43 4.42 11.65
C LEU A 44 -11.76 3.97 12.26
N LEU A 45 -12.66 4.89 12.61
CA LEU A 45 -13.96 4.55 13.18
C LEU A 45 -14.82 3.75 12.20
N GLU A 46 -14.79 4.12 10.92
CA GLU A 46 -15.51 3.44 9.84
C GLU A 46 -14.81 2.16 9.36
N HIS A 47 -13.64 1.81 9.93
CA HIS A 47 -12.83 0.66 9.52
C HIS A 47 -12.54 0.65 8.01
N ARG A 48 -12.32 1.83 7.43
CA ARG A 48 -11.95 1.97 6.02
C ARG A 48 -10.51 1.50 5.81
N PHE A 49 -10.26 0.87 4.67
CA PHE A 49 -8.96 0.31 4.29
C PHE A 49 -8.42 -0.75 5.26
N PRO A 50 -9.21 -1.80 5.58
CA PRO A 50 -8.76 -2.87 6.45
C PRO A 50 -7.53 -3.59 5.87
N PRO A 51 -6.75 -4.27 6.71
CA PRO A 51 -5.66 -5.11 6.24
C PRO A 51 -6.14 -6.15 5.24
N ILE A 52 -5.29 -6.46 4.27
CA ILE A 52 -5.53 -7.55 3.33
C ILE A 52 -5.56 -8.86 4.14
N PRO A 53 -6.62 -9.67 4.03
CA PRO A 53 -6.71 -10.92 4.77
C PRO A 53 -5.52 -11.85 4.47
N VAL A 54 -5.03 -12.56 5.49
CA VAL A 54 -3.83 -13.40 5.39
C VAL A 54 -4.01 -14.48 4.31
N GLU A 55 -5.21 -15.03 4.17
CA GLU A 55 -5.54 -16.02 3.16
C GLU A 55 -5.52 -15.48 1.72
N HIS A 56 -5.64 -14.16 1.53
CA HIS A 56 -5.47 -13.53 0.22
C HIS A 56 -3.98 -13.37 -0.10
N ILE A 57 -3.19 -12.96 0.89
CA ILE A 57 -1.73 -12.82 0.75
C ILE A 57 -1.10 -14.19 0.46
N LEU A 58 -1.51 -15.24 1.19
CA LEU A 58 -1.02 -16.61 0.97
C LEU A 58 -1.36 -17.11 -0.44
N ARG A 59 -2.61 -16.91 -0.89
CA ARG A 59 -2.99 -17.31 -2.26
C ARG A 59 -2.22 -16.54 -3.33
N ALA A 60 -1.99 -15.23 -3.13
CA ALA A 60 -1.17 -14.45 -4.05
C ALA A 60 0.28 -14.97 -4.08
N PHE A 61 0.83 -15.31 -2.91
CA PHE A 61 2.17 -15.89 -2.81
C PHE A 61 2.26 -17.26 -3.53
N GLU A 62 1.28 -18.15 -3.33
CA GLU A 62 1.21 -19.46 -4.00
C GLU A 62 1.14 -19.34 -5.54
N VAL A 63 0.56 -18.26 -6.08
CA VAL A 63 0.57 -17.99 -7.52
C VAL A 63 1.98 -17.63 -8.03
N LEU A 64 2.79 -16.96 -7.21
CA LEU A 64 4.16 -16.58 -7.55
C LEU A 64 5.12 -17.77 -7.36
N ASP A 65 4.95 -18.55 -6.29
CA ASP A 65 5.73 -19.74 -5.97
C ASP A 65 5.22 -20.98 -6.73
N LYS A 66 5.38 -20.95 -8.06
CA LYS A 66 4.91 -22.00 -8.98
C LYS A 66 5.49 -23.38 -8.67
N GLU A 67 6.65 -23.44 -8.03
CA GLU A 67 7.35 -24.67 -7.67
C GLU A 67 7.00 -25.17 -6.26
N ASN A 68 6.18 -24.43 -5.51
CA ASN A 68 5.78 -24.74 -4.13
C ASN A 68 6.98 -24.93 -3.18
N LYS A 69 7.99 -24.05 -3.31
CA LYS A 69 9.20 -24.05 -2.48
C LYS A 69 8.95 -23.49 -1.07
N GLY A 70 7.83 -22.78 -0.88
CA GLY A 70 7.51 -22.01 0.32
C GLY A 70 8.32 -20.73 0.47
N HIS A 71 9.10 -20.34 -0.55
CA HIS A 71 9.90 -19.12 -0.60
C HIS A 71 10.10 -18.69 -2.06
N LEU A 72 10.34 -17.39 -2.28
CA LEU A 72 10.72 -16.83 -3.58
C LEU A 72 12.19 -16.41 -3.53
N GLU A 73 12.94 -16.74 -4.57
CA GLU A 73 14.30 -16.21 -4.73
C GLU A 73 14.25 -14.76 -5.21
N GLU A 74 15.29 -13.98 -4.89
CA GLU A 74 15.38 -12.55 -5.26
C GLU A 74 15.19 -12.34 -6.77
N GLY A 75 15.77 -13.21 -7.60
CA GLY A 75 15.63 -13.17 -9.05
C GLY A 75 14.20 -13.46 -9.52
N GLU A 76 13.48 -14.35 -8.83
CA GLU A 76 12.08 -14.67 -9.16
C GLU A 76 11.16 -13.51 -8.79
N LEU A 77 11.34 -12.94 -7.60
CA LEU A 77 10.58 -11.78 -7.15
C LEU A 77 10.82 -10.56 -8.04
N THR A 78 12.09 -10.26 -8.35
CA THR A 78 12.46 -9.16 -9.26
C THR A 78 11.83 -9.32 -10.63
N LYS A 79 11.84 -10.55 -11.16
CA LYS A 79 11.21 -10.86 -12.43
C LYS A 79 9.70 -10.59 -12.37
N TYR A 80 9.01 -11.09 -11.35
CA TYR A 80 7.57 -10.86 -11.20
C TYR A 80 7.23 -9.37 -11.05
N MET A 81 8.02 -8.61 -10.29
CA MET A 81 7.78 -7.18 -10.05
C MET A 81 8.10 -6.28 -11.24
N THR A 82 8.95 -6.72 -12.18
CA THR A 82 9.36 -5.92 -13.35
C THR A 82 8.77 -6.39 -14.68
N GLU A 83 8.34 -7.65 -14.79
CA GLU A 83 7.84 -8.23 -16.04
C GLU A 83 6.33 -8.53 -16.02
N GLU A 84 5.71 -8.71 -14.85
CA GLU A 84 4.30 -9.08 -14.72
C GLU A 84 3.47 -7.93 -14.09
N GLY A 85 2.45 -7.44 -14.80
CA GLY A 85 1.59 -6.36 -14.32
C GLY A 85 2.13 -4.95 -14.63
N GLU A 86 1.94 -4.01 -13.69
CA GLU A 86 2.55 -2.68 -13.77
C GLU A 86 3.98 -2.76 -13.23
N PRO A 87 5.01 -2.51 -14.06
CA PRO A 87 6.39 -2.76 -13.68
C PRO A 87 6.84 -1.75 -12.63
N PHE A 88 7.42 -2.27 -11.55
CA PHE A 88 8.04 -1.44 -10.53
C PHE A 88 9.27 -0.72 -11.11
N THR A 89 9.44 0.54 -10.71
CA THR A 89 10.67 1.28 -11.00
C THR A 89 11.82 0.78 -10.13
N ASN A 90 13.07 0.98 -10.58
CA ASN A 90 14.25 0.59 -9.78
C ASN A 90 14.23 1.19 -8.37
N LYS A 91 13.67 2.39 -8.21
CA LYS A 91 13.53 3.02 -6.89
C LYS A 91 12.53 2.27 -6.02
N GLU A 92 11.40 1.82 -6.57
CA GLU A 92 10.41 1.02 -5.84
C GLU A 92 10.89 -0.40 -5.54
N MET A 93 11.87 -0.92 -6.29
CA MET A 93 12.55 -2.18 -6.00
C MET A 93 13.57 -2.08 -4.86
N GLU A 94 14.13 -0.88 -4.63
CA GLU A 94 15.14 -0.59 -3.60
C GLU A 94 14.54 -0.13 -2.26
N GLU A 95 13.26 0.25 -2.23
CA GLU A 95 12.49 0.64 -1.03
C GLU A 95 11.97 -0.55 -0.21
#